data_AF-A0A5K7Y7Q7-F1
#
_entry.id   AF-A0A5K7Y7Q7-F1
#
_cell.length_a   1.000
_cell.length_b   1.000
_cell.length_c   1.000
_cell.angle_alpha   90.00
_cell.angle_beta   90.00
_cell.angle_gamma   90.00
#
_symmetry.space_group_name_H-M   'P 1'
#
loop_
_entity.id
_entity.type
_entity.pdbx_description
1 polymer ?
#
loop_
_entity_poly.entity_id
_entity_poly.type
_entity_poly.pdbx_seq_one_letter_code
_entity_poly.pdbx_strand_id
1 'polypeptide(L)'
;MSHDTPKDAAASHDADTSGQQRDYRLNERHARDGEEAPVPTRVHYHKSERELELGYADGQSFRLSTEFLRVMSPSAEVRGHGVGQETLQVGMRYVGLTNITQSGRYALKLHFDDGHDSGLYTWEYLWELANRRDAMWAYYLRQLEEAGASREPLGIPLNQL
;
A
#
# COMPACT_ATOMS: atom_id res chain seq x y z
N MET A 1 62.27 -19.58 22.38
CA MET A 1 61.02 -20.08 21.76
C MET A 1 59.94 -19.12 22.24
N SER A 2 59.74 -17.95 21.62
CA SER A 2 59.06 -17.70 20.31
C SER A 2 57.64 -18.28 20.36
N HIS A 3 56.53 -17.55 20.26
CA HIS A 3 56.09 -16.43 19.40
C HIS A 3 55.09 -15.54 20.17
N ASP A 4 55.04 -14.21 20.04
CA ASP A 4 54.55 -13.35 18.93
C ASP A 4 53.02 -13.44 18.65
N THR A 5 52.31 -12.42 19.17
CA THR A 5 51.12 -11.61 18.76
C THR A 5 50.21 -12.01 17.56
N PRO A 6 49.05 -11.33 17.26
CA PRO A 6 47.97 -10.62 17.99
C PRO A 6 46.55 -11.16 17.61
N LYS A 7 45.48 -10.35 17.79
CA LYS A 7 44.12 -10.38 17.18
C LYS A 7 43.08 -11.24 17.91
N ASP A 8 41.82 -10.86 18.11
CA ASP A 8 40.96 -9.93 17.38
C ASP A 8 39.83 -9.39 18.30
N ALA A 9 39.32 -8.22 17.93
CA ALA A 9 38.19 -7.55 18.54
C ALA A 9 36.91 -8.40 18.48
N ALA A 10 36.25 -8.57 19.63
CA ALA A 10 34.85 -9.01 19.66
C ALA A 10 33.97 -7.76 19.49
N ALA A 11 33.61 -7.50 18.24
CA ALA A 11 32.64 -6.48 17.85
C ALA A 11 31.28 -6.79 18.50
N SER A 12 30.79 -5.82 19.26
CA SER A 12 29.37 -5.64 19.59
C SER A 12 28.59 -5.48 18.28
N HIS A 13 27.85 -6.51 17.89
CA HIS A 13 26.79 -6.36 16.89
C HIS A 13 25.55 -5.84 17.59
N ASP A 14 25.53 -4.52 17.83
CA ASP A 14 24.29 -3.79 18.00
C ASP A 14 23.60 -3.76 16.63
N ALA A 15 22.65 -4.68 16.44
CA ALA A 15 21.73 -4.63 15.31
C ALA A 15 20.76 -3.46 15.56
N ASP A 16 21.17 -2.28 15.11
CA ASP A 16 20.30 -1.12 14.93
C ASP A 16 19.23 -1.44 13.86
N THR A 17 18.14 -2.07 14.30
CA THR A 17 16.91 -2.22 13.51
C THR A 17 15.87 -1.26 14.07
N SER A 18 16.21 0.03 14.11
CA SER A 18 15.29 1.10 14.55
C SER A 18 15.24 2.25 13.54
N GLY A 19 15.27 1.92 12.24
CA GLY A 19 15.24 2.92 11.16
C GLY A 19 14.00 2.96 10.27
N GLN A 20 13.21 1.87 10.19
CA GLN A 20 12.19 1.74 9.12
C GLN A 20 10.73 1.87 9.61
N GLN A 21 10.51 2.22 10.89
CA GLN A 21 9.19 2.35 11.50
C GLN A 21 8.93 3.78 11.99
N ARG A 22 9.09 4.76 11.11
CA ARG A 22 8.68 6.14 11.40
C ARG A 22 8.03 6.71 10.14
N ASP A 23 6.81 7.19 10.31
CA ASP A 23 6.10 8.12 9.43
C ASP A 23 5.07 7.57 8.42
N TYR A 24 4.12 6.74 8.87
CA TYR A 24 2.80 6.61 8.20
C TYR A 24 1.78 7.66 8.68
N ARG A 25 2.24 8.83 9.13
CA ARG A 25 1.44 9.85 9.83
C ARG A 25 1.14 11.08 8.96
N LEU A 26 0.86 10.89 7.68
CA LEU A 26 0.62 11.97 6.72
C LEU A 26 -0.75 11.86 6.04
N ASN A 27 -1.83 12.01 6.82
CA ASN A 27 -3.14 12.35 6.25
C ASN A 27 -3.71 13.67 6.79
N GLU A 28 -2.99 14.42 7.64
CA GLU A 28 -3.58 15.63 8.25
C GLU A 28 -2.71 16.88 8.29
N ARG A 29 -1.42 16.86 7.93
CA ARG A 29 -0.62 18.10 7.80
C ARG A 29 0.51 17.87 6.80
N HIS A 30 0.58 18.72 5.76
CA HIS A 30 1.78 19.42 5.25
C HIS A 30 1.61 19.85 3.78
N ALA A 31 1.01 21.03 3.58
CA ALA A 31 1.30 21.89 2.43
C ALA A 31 2.43 22.86 2.83
N ARG A 32 3.65 22.34 3.02
CA ARG A 32 4.85 23.16 3.19
C ARG A 32 5.97 22.53 2.37
N ASP A 33 6.48 23.36 1.45
CA ASP A 33 7.64 23.16 0.57
C ASP A 33 7.38 22.37 -0.73
N GLY A 34 6.80 23.07 -1.72
CA GLY A 34 7.30 23.12 -3.11
C GLY A 34 7.20 21.92 -4.05
N GLU A 35 6.98 20.69 -3.59
CA GLU A 35 6.67 19.52 -4.44
C GLU A 35 5.29 18.98 -4.08
N GLU A 36 4.26 19.64 -4.60
CA GLU A 36 2.90 19.13 -4.58
C GLU A 36 2.86 17.84 -5.40
N ALA A 37 2.31 16.75 -4.85
CA ALA A 37 2.25 15.49 -5.58
C ALA A 37 1.52 15.69 -6.92
N PRO A 38 2.00 15.10 -8.01
CA PRO A 38 1.43 15.35 -9.31
C PRO A 38 -0.01 14.87 -9.34
N VAL A 39 -0.89 15.68 -9.91
CA VAL A 39 -2.30 15.32 -10.08
C VAL A 39 -2.44 14.52 -11.37
N PRO A 40 -3.08 13.33 -11.35
CA PRO A 40 -3.31 12.57 -12.56
C PRO A 40 -4.24 13.34 -13.50
N THR A 41 -3.87 13.44 -14.76
CA THR A 41 -4.68 14.03 -15.84
C THR A 41 -5.67 13.02 -16.41
N ARG A 42 -5.42 11.72 -16.19
CA ARG A 42 -6.31 10.62 -16.59
C ARG A 42 -6.46 9.61 -15.47
N VAL A 43 -7.70 9.25 -15.18
CA VAL A 43 -8.06 8.15 -14.28
C VAL A 43 -8.93 7.19 -15.07
N HIS A 44 -8.50 5.94 -15.21
CA HIS A 44 -9.25 4.93 -15.96
C HIS A 44 -9.28 3.61 -15.20
N TYR A 45 -10.44 2.96 -15.13
CA TYR A 45 -10.59 1.67 -14.49
C TYR A 45 -10.73 0.56 -15.52
N HIS A 46 -9.71 -0.30 -15.61
CA HIS A 46 -9.69 -1.51 -16.41
C HIS A 46 -10.46 -2.61 -15.67
N LYS A 47 -11.78 -2.66 -15.87
CA LYS A 47 -12.68 -3.50 -15.08
C LYS A 47 -12.39 -5.01 -15.22
N SER A 48 -11.99 -5.47 -16.40
CA SER A 48 -11.64 -6.88 -16.66
C SER A 48 -10.39 -7.31 -15.91
N GLU A 49 -9.39 -6.44 -15.87
CA GLU A 49 -8.10 -6.64 -15.24
C GLU A 49 -8.12 -6.29 -13.74
N ARG A 50 -9.16 -5.57 -13.30
CA ARG A 50 -9.29 -5.01 -11.96
C ARG A 50 -8.09 -4.12 -11.60
N GLU A 51 -7.78 -3.18 -12.51
CA GLU A 51 -6.68 -2.22 -12.35
C GLU A 51 -7.16 -0.78 -12.53
N LEU A 52 -6.73 0.09 -11.61
CA LEU A 52 -6.85 1.53 -11.76
C LEU A 52 -5.60 2.07 -12.43
N GLU A 53 -5.77 2.72 -13.56
CA GLU A 53 -4.71 3.42 -14.27
C GLU A 53 -4.76 4.92 -13.97
N LEU A 54 -3.59 5.45 -13.58
CA LEU A 54 -3.35 6.86 -13.32
C LEU A 54 -2.34 7.37 -14.35
N GLY A 55 -2.76 8.29 -15.21
CA GLY A 55 -1.91 8.95 -16.20
C GLY A 55 -1.60 10.39 -15.78
N TYR A 56 -0.36 10.81 -16.00
CA TYR A 56 0.19 12.10 -15.57
C TYR A 56 0.59 12.98 -16.76
N ALA A 57 0.74 14.28 -16.52
CA ALA A 57 0.98 15.29 -17.57
C ALA A 57 2.33 15.12 -18.29
N ASP A 58 3.31 14.50 -17.63
CA ASP A 58 4.63 14.18 -18.18
C ASP A 58 4.64 12.91 -19.05
N GLY A 59 3.48 12.26 -19.20
CA GLY A 59 3.33 11.02 -19.96
C GLY A 59 3.55 9.75 -19.14
N GLN A 60 3.90 9.86 -17.86
CA GLN A 60 3.97 8.69 -16.98
C GLN A 60 2.57 8.11 -16.76
N SER A 61 2.51 6.78 -16.64
CA SER A 61 1.28 6.07 -16.31
C SER A 61 1.56 4.91 -15.39
N PHE A 62 0.72 4.75 -14.37
CA PHE A 62 0.84 3.67 -13.39
C PHE A 62 -0.45 2.87 -13.35
N ARG A 63 -0.32 1.54 -13.22
CA ARG A 63 -1.45 0.64 -13.01
C ARG A 63 -1.37 0.03 -11.62
N LEU A 64 -2.42 0.24 -10.84
CA LEU A 64 -2.56 -0.28 -9.49
C LEU A 64 -3.73 -1.27 -9.46
N SER A 65 -3.50 -2.50 -9.03
CA SER A 65 -4.59 -3.46 -8.88
C SER A 65 -5.55 -2.99 -7.78
N THR A 66 -6.84 -3.27 -7.95
CA THR A 66 -7.85 -2.96 -6.93
C THR A 66 -7.61 -3.73 -5.64
N GLU A 67 -7.07 -4.96 -5.73
CA GLU A 67 -6.58 -5.71 -4.57
C GLU A 67 -5.53 -4.90 -3.80
N PHE A 68 -4.50 -4.39 -4.49
CA PHE A 68 -3.45 -3.61 -3.86
C PHE A 68 -4.01 -2.35 -3.20
N LEU A 69 -4.86 -1.61 -3.92
CA LEU A 69 -5.52 -0.43 -3.38
C LEU A 69 -6.32 -0.78 -2.12
N ARG A 70 -7.12 -1.85 -2.17
CA ARG A 70 -7.99 -2.26 -1.06
C ARG A 70 -7.22 -2.66 0.19
N VAL A 71 -6.15 -3.44 0.05
CA VAL A 71 -5.34 -3.89 1.20
C VAL A 71 -4.49 -2.75 1.77
N MET A 72 -4.16 -1.75 0.94
CA MET A 72 -3.47 -0.52 1.34
C MET A 72 -4.43 0.65 1.60
N SER A 73 -5.72 0.38 1.84
CA SER A 73 -6.71 1.46 2.03
C SER A 73 -6.33 2.32 3.24
N PRO A 74 -6.39 3.66 3.15
CA PRO A 74 -6.01 4.54 4.23
C PRO A 74 -7.07 4.66 5.34
N SER A 75 -8.21 3.98 5.21
CA SER A 75 -9.32 4.03 6.17
C SER A 75 -8.94 3.52 7.56
N ALA A 76 -9.58 4.07 8.59
CA ALA A 76 -9.37 3.70 10.00
C ALA A 76 -9.61 2.21 10.29
N GLU A 77 -10.48 1.55 9.51
CA GLU A 77 -10.75 0.11 9.60
C GLU A 77 -9.53 -0.75 9.20
N VAL A 78 -8.72 -0.27 8.26
CA VAL A 78 -7.52 -0.98 7.80
C VAL A 78 -6.32 -0.57 8.62
N ARG A 79 -6.17 0.72 8.96
CA ARG A 79 -5.03 1.25 9.73
C ARG A 79 -5.14 1.04 11.24
N GLY A 80 -6.33 0.77 11.76
CA GLY A 80 -6.59 0.76 13.21
C GLY A 80 -6.38 2.14 13.86
N HIS A 81 -6.47 2.19 15.19
CA HIS A 81 -6.31 3.45 15.96
C HIS A 81 -4.86 3.72 16.43
N GLY A 82 -3.87 2.97 15.92
CA GLY A 82 -2.47 3.13 16.30
C GLY A 82 -1.51 2.20 15.55
N VAL A 83 -0.21 2.49 15.66
CA VAL A 83 0.87 1.68 15.06
C VAL A 83 0.75 0.23 15.52
N GLY A 84 0.66 -0.72 14.57
CA GLY A 84 0.53 -2.15 14.86
C GLY A 84 -0.89 -2.63 15.16
N GLN A 85 -1.92 -1.77 15.02
CA GLN A 85 -3.33 -2.18 15.07
C GLN A 85 -3.95 -2.32 13.68
N GLU A 86 -3.13 -2.37 12.64
CA GLU A 86 -3.59 -2.55 11.27
C GLU A 86 -4.21 -3.95 11.13
N THR A 87 -5.43 -3.99 10.60
CA THR A 87 -6.10 -5.28 10.37
C THR A 87 -5.65 -5.83 9.03
N LEU A 88 -4.91 -6.95 9.05
CA LEU A 88 -4.49 -7.64 7.84
C LEU A 88 -5.73 -8.05 7.02
N GLN A 89 -5.83 -7.52 5.81
CA GLN A 89 -6.92 -7.82 4.89
C GLN A 89 -6.60 -9.12 4.13
N VAL A 90 -7.47 -10.12 4.22
CA VAL A 90 -7.29 -11.46 3.61
C VAL A 90 -8.43 -11.75 2.65
N GLY A 91 -8.21 -12.64 1.67
CA GLY A 91 -9.26 -13.01 0.71
C GLY A 91 -9.60 -11.95 -0.34
N MET A 92 -8.74 -10.93 -0.51
CA MET A 92 -9.00 -9.75 -1.34
C MET A 92 -8.60 -9.89 -2.82
N ARG A 93 -8.12 -11.06 -3.27
CA ARG A 93 -7.58 -11.27 -4.63
C ARG A 93 -8.50 -10.80 -5.75
N TYR A 94 -9.81 -10.95 -5.55
CA TYR A 94 -10.82 -10.67 -6.56
C TYR A 94 -11.65 -9.44 -6.26
N VAL A 95 -11.24 -8.59 -5.31
CA VAL A 95 -11.96 -7.34 -5.05
C VAL A 95 -11.90 -6.42 -6.27
N GLY A 96 -13.00 -5.78 -6.61
CA GLY A 96 -13.11 -4.80 -7.69
C GLY A 96 -13.63 -3.47 -7.19
N LEU A 97 -13.78 -2.53 -8.12
CA LEU A 97 -14.45 -1.25 -7.87
C LEU A 97 -15.87 -1.29 -8.42
N THR A 98 -16.83 -0.87 -7.60
CA THR A 98 -18.22 -0.60 -8.00
C THR A 98 -18.37 0.82 -8.51
N ASN A 99 -17.60 1.77 -7.96
CA ASN A 99 -17.65 3.17 -8.34
C ASN A 99 -16.34 3.91 -8.01
N ILE A 100 -16.09 5.01 -8.71
CA ILE A 100 -14.98 5.93 -8.49
C ILE A 100 -15.56 7.33 -8.52
N THR A 101 -15.41 8.06 -7.42
CA THR A 101 -15.93 9.43 -7.32
C THR A 101 -14.82 10.38 -6.95
N GLN A 102 -14.69 11.48 -7.69
CA GLN A 102 -13.74 12.52 -7.34
C GLN A 102 -14.19 13.25 -6.07
N SER A 103 -13.27 13.45 -5.12
CA SER A 103 -13.50 14.23 -3.90
C SER A 103 -12.75 15.55 -4.00
N GLY A 104 -13.47 16.60 -4.37
CA GLY A 104 -12.88 17.94 -4.56
C GLY A 104 -11.75 17.92 -5.59
N ARG A 105 -10.65 18.59 -5.26
CA ARG A 105 -9.46 18.72 -6.15
C ARG A 105 -8.26 17.89 -5.70
N TYR A 106 -8.39 17.08 -4.65
CA TYR A 106 -7.23 16.50 -3.95
C TYR A 106 -7.28 14.97 -3.81
N ALA A 107 -8.39 14.30 -4.15
CA ALA A 107 -8.53 12.87 -3.91
C ALA A 107 -9.56 12.17 -4.82
N LEU A 108 -9.44 10.84 -4.86
CA LEU A 108 -10.49 9.92 -5.30
C LEU A 108 -11.08 9.21 -4.09
N LYS A 109 -12.40 9.08 -4.06
CA LYS A 109 -13.09 8.09 -3.24
C LYS A 109 -13.34 6.85 -4.09
N LEU A 110 -12.80 5.72 -3.65
CA LEU A 110 -12.92 4.41 -4.30
C LEU A 110 -13.95 3.57 -3.54
N HIS A 111 -14.92 3.04 -4.29
CA HIS A 111 -16.01 2.22 -3.77
C HIS A 111 -15.74 0.78 -4.20
N PHE A 112 -15.50 -0.11 -3.25
CA PHE A 112 -15.14 -1.50 -3.52
C PHE A 112 -16.37 -2.42 -3.48
N ASP A 113 -16.29 -3.54 -4.20
CA ASP A 113 -17.37 -4.53 -4.27
C ASP A 113 -17.45 -5.47 -3.04
N ASP A 114 -16.46 -5.42 -2.15
CA ASP A 114 -16.48 -6.10 -0.84
C ASP A 114 -17.28 -5.33 0.22
N GLY A 115 -17.93 -4.22 -0.15
CA GLY A 115 -18.71 -3.35 0.73
C GLY A 115 -17.91 -2.19 1.33
N HIS A 116 -16.62 -2.06 1.04
CA HIS A 116 -15.81 -0.94 1.53
C HIS A 116 -16.07 0.35 0.73
N ASP A 117 -16.68 1.34 1.37
CA ASP A 117 -17.06 2.64 0.79
C ASP A 117 -16.43 3.84 1.54
N SER A 118 -15.33 3.64 2.27
CA SER A 118 -14.65 4.73 3.00
C SER A 118 -13.30 5.11 2.41
N GLY A 119 -12.84 4.41 1.36
CA GLY A 119 -11.50 4.57 0.81
C GLY A 119 -11.31 5.91 0.11
N LEU A 120 -10.82 6.93 0.84
CA LEU A 120 -10.42 8.23 0.32
C LEU A 120 -8.92 8.25 0.05
N TYR A 121 -8.53 8.30 -1.22
CA TYR A 121 -7.15 8.26 -1.69
C TYR A 121 -6.75 9.63 -2.22
N THR A 122 -5.88 10.33 -1.49
CA THR A 122 -5.35 11.63 -1.96
C THR A 122 -4.38 11.43 -3.13
N TRP A 123 -4.11 12.49 -3.90
CA TRP A 123 -3.13 12.41 -4.99
C TRP A 123 -1.74 12.05 -4.49
N GLU A 124 -1.33 12.59 -3.35
CA GLU A 124 -0.07 12.25 -2.68
C GLU A 124 -0.01 10.76 -2.36
N TYR A 125 -1.08 10.22 -1.79
CA TYR A 125 -1.09 8.80 -1.41
C TYR A 125 -1.13 7.88 -2.64
N LEU A 126 -1.89 8.23 -3.68
CA LEU A 126 -1.87 7.47 -4.93
C LEU A 126 -0.51 7.50 -5.61
N TRP A 127 0.17 8.65 -5.56
CA TRP A 127 1.53 8.79 -6.06
C TRP A 127 2.52 7.93 -5.26
N GLU A 128 2.42 7.92 -3.93
CA GLU A 128 3.23 7.05 -3.09
C GLU A 128 2.97 5.57 -3.42
N LEU A 129 1.71 5.16 -3.48
CA LEU A 129 1.30 3.79 -3.82
C LEU A 129 1.85 3.36 -5.18
N ALA A 130 1.86 4.26 -6.17
CA ALA A 130 2.44 4.03 -7.48
C ALA A 130 3.97 3.82 -7.42
N ASN A 131 4.69 4.66 -6.69
CA ASN A 131 6.15 4.63 -6.63
C ASN A 131 6.71 3.56 -5.68
N ARG A 132 5.94 3.15 -4.67
CA ARG A 132 6.36 2.16 -3.65
C ARG A 132 5.63 0.83 -3.77
N ARG A 133 4.88 0.62 -4.85
CA ARG A 133 4.04 -0.56 -5.09
C ARG A 133 4.74 -1.86 -4.72
N ASP A 134 5.92 -2.11 -5.31
CA ASP A 134 6.61 -3.40 -5.15
C ASP A 134 7.03 -3.67 -3.71
N ALA A 135 7.51 -2.64 -3.00
CA ALA A 135 7.95 -2.75 -1.61
C ALA A 135 6.75 -2.97 -0.66
N MET A 136 5.68 -2.19 -0.83
CA MET A 136 4.46 -2.32 -0.02
C MET A 136 3.76 -3.65 -0.30
N TRP A 137 3.77 -4.09 -1.56
CA TRP A 137 3.20 -5.37 -1.94
C TRP A 137 3.98 -6.55 -1.35
N ALA A 138 5.31 -6.53 -1.43
CA ALA A 138 6.15 -7.55 -0.81
C ALA A 138 5.93 -7.62 0.71
N TYR A 139 5.77 -6.46 1.37
CA TYR A 139 5.43 -6.40 2.79
C TYR A 139 4.08 -7.09 3.07
N TYR A 140 3.03 -6.76 2.32
CA TYR A 140 1.72 -7.39 2.47
C TYR A 140 1.77 -8.92 2.29
N LEU A 141 2.48 -9.41 1.27
CA LEU A 141 2.64 -10.85 1.05
C LEU A 141 3.34 -11.56 2.21
N ARG A 142 4.35 -10.92 2.80
CA ARG A 142 5.02 -11.46 4.00
C ARG A 142 4.07 -11.54 5.19
N GLN A 143 3.27 -10.51 5.43
CA GLN A 143 2.27 -10.53 6.51
C GLN A 143 1.25 -11.67 6.34
N LEU A 144 0.84 -11.96 5.10
CA LEU A 144 -0.04 -13.10 4.82
C LEU A 144 0.64 -14.44 5.14
N GLU A 145 1.90 -14.60 4.73
CA GLU A 145 2.68 -15.82 5.00
C GLU A 145 2.86 -16.05 6.50
N GLU A 146 3.28 -15.01 7.24
CA GLU A 146 3.46 -15.07 8.70
C GLU A 146 2.15 -15.40 9.44
N ALA A 147 1.00 -14.93 8.92
CA ALA A 147 -0.32 -15.21 9.48
C ALA A 147 -0.93 -16.55 9.02
N GLY A 148 -0.30 -17.26 8.08
CA GLY A 148 -0.88 -18.44 7.43
C GLY A 148 -2.17 -18.14 6.65
N ALA A 149 -2.33 -16.91 6.18
CA ALA A 149 -3.51 -16.42 5.47
C ALA A 149 -3.31 -16.47 3.95
N SER A 150 -4.40 -16.24 3.21
CA SER A 150 -4.38 -16.24 1.74
C SER A 150 -4.98 -14.97 1.16
N ARG A 151 -4.50 -14.60 -0.02
CA ARG A 151 -5.14 -13.61 -0.89
C ARG A 151 -6.46 -14.13 -1.43
N GLU A 152 -6.57 -15.43 -1.63
CA GLU A 152 -7.78 -16.04 -2.16
C GLU A 152 -8.88 -16.12 -1.10
N PRO A 153 -10.13 -15.81 -1.46
CA PRO A 153 -11.25 -16.00 -0.54
C PRO A 153 -11.40 -17.48 -0.20
N LEU A 154 -11.75 -17.78 1.04
CA LEU A 154 -11.94 -19.15 1.54
C LEU A 154 -13.20 -19.86 0.97
N GLY A 155 -13.97 -19.17 0.12
CA GLY A 155 -15.15 -19.69 -0.55
C GLY A 155 -14.87 -20.01 -2.02
N ILE A 156 -15.36 -21.16 -2.50
CA ILE A 156 -15.29 -21.59 -3.90
C ILE A 156 -15.82 -20.44 -4.79
N PRO A 157 -15.09 -19.99 -5.83
CA PRO A 157 -15.60 -18.99 -6.75
C PRO A 157 -16.83 -19.56 -7.49
N LEU A 158 -18.01 -18.99 -7.24
CA LEU A 158 -19.27 -19.35 -7.90
C LEU A 158 -19.29 -19.07 -9.42
N ASN A 159 -18.21 -18.56 -10.00
CA ASN A 159 -18.08 -18.31 -11.44
C ASN A 159 -17.64 -19.55 -12.25
N GLN A 160 -17.74 -20.75 -11.69
CA GLN A 160 -17.39 -22.02 -12.36
C GLN A 160 -18.48 -23.12 -12.25
N LEU A 161 -19.74 -22.76 -11.97
CA LEU A 161 -20.88 -23.68 -12.02
C LEU A 161 -21.88 -23.28 -13.11
#